data_AF-A0AAV9I6T9-F1
#
_entry.id   AF-A0AAV9I6T9-F1
#
_cell.length_a   1.000
_cell.length_b   1.000
_cell.length_c   1.000
_cell.angle_alpha   90.00
_cell.angle_beta   90.00
_cell.angle_gamma   90.00
#
_symmetry.space_group_name_H-M   'P 1'
#
loop_
_entity.id
_entity.type
_entity.pdbx_description
1 polymer ?
#
loop_
_entity_poly.entity_id
_entity_poly.type
_entity_poly.pdbx_seq_one_letter_code
_entity_poly.pdbx_strand_id
1 'polypeptide(L)'
;MTTTHKKSCCRRSVEKEEAPVTVLSCWCLRWNHKKKGSIIIYGKRLVNGRVEERFWKTSSVVKAFTPVLVLTCHKSIYSLIGELNWRQSNLSPCLVRIFQHGFPPQWKSILLDKHVLEEESDMECSQNDDNIFMEEDNMYRVQRNALVTARGRNDDGRNIRDKNCGSRPSARRGQTEAEKLCHSLRYTGWRE
;
A
#
# COMPACT_ATOMS: atom_id res chain seq x y z
N MET A 1 -30.45 -55.50 35.92
CA MET A 1 -30.09 -55.14 34.53
C MET A 1 -30.62 -53.74 34.25
N THR A 2 -29.78 -52.72 34.31
CA THR A 2 -30.17 -51.31 34.11
C THR A 2 -29.26 -50.70 33.04
N THR A 3 -29.77 -50.65 31.82
CA THR A 3 -29.11 -50.06 30.66
C THR A 3 -29.29 -48.54 30.67
N THR A 4 -28.20 -47.81 30.91
CA THR A 4 -28.13 -46.35 30.85
C THR A 4 -27.85 -45.89 29.42
N HIS A 5 -28.85 -45.28 28.78
CA HIS A 5 -28.72 -44.63 27.48
C HIS A 5 -27.97 -43.30 27.61
N LYS A 6 -26.77 -43.24 27.02
CA LYS A 6 -25.94 -42.03 26.89
C LYS A 6 -26.55 -41.14 25.80
N LYS A 7 -27.26 -40.07 26.20
CA LYS A 7 -27.75 -39.04 25.27
C LYS A 7 -26.57 -38.28 24.68
N SER A 8 -26.24 -38.58 23.42
CA SER A 8 -25.30 -37.83 22.59
C SER A 8 -25.89 -36.45 22.31
N CYS A 9 -25.30 -35.42 22.92
CA CYS A 9 -25.71 -34.04 22.73
C CYS A 9 -25.03 -33.52 21.45
N CYS A 10 -25.74 -33.62 20.32
CA CYS A 10 -25.32 -33.00 19.06
C CYS A 10 -25.29 -31.47 19.24
N ARG A 11 -24.09 -30.90 19.42
CA ARG A 11 -23.86 -29.46 19.37
C ARG A 11 -24.20 -28.96 17.97
N ARG A 12 -25.35 -28.29 17.82
CA ARG A 12 -25.67 -27.52 16.60
C ARG A 12 -24.64 -26.41 16.45
N SER A 13 -23.86 -26.45 15.38
CA SER A 13 -22.99 -25.36 14.95
C SER A 13 -23.88 -24.17 14.61
N VAL A 14 -23.83 -23.12 15.44
CA VAL A 14 -24.47 -21.84 15.15
C VAL A 14 -23.81 -21.28 13.90
N GLU A 15 -24.55 -21.20 12.80
CA GLU A 15 -24.11 -20.52 11.58
C GLU A 15 -23.79 -19.07 11.95
N LYS A 16 -22.50 -18.70 11.84
CA LYS A 16 -22.06 -17.33 12.12
C LYS A 16 -22.54 -16.46 10.98
N GLU A 17 -23.51 -15.61 11.28
CA GLU A 17 -23.95 -14.53 10.39
C GLU A 17 -22.72 -13.75 9.92
N GLU A 18 -22.44 -13.82 8.62
CA GLU A 18 -21.28 -13.16 8.02
C GLU A 18 -21.47 -11.64 8.10
N ALA A 19 -20.45 -10.93 8.60
CA ALA A 19 -20.56 -9.47 8.75
C ALA A 19 -20.77 -8.81 7.37
N PRO A 20 -21.72 -7.86 7.25
CA PRO A 20 -22.03 -7.25 5.96
C PRO A 20 -20.82 -6.48 5.41
N VAL A 21 -20.58 -6.63 4.10
CA VAL A 21 -19.52 -5.91 3.39
C VAL A 21 -19.96 -4.47 3.15
N THR A 22 -19.15 -3.52 3.61
CA THR A 22 -19.38 -2.10 3.34
C THR A 22 -18.66 -1.68 2.07
N VAL A 23 -19.34 -1.02 1.15
CA VAL A 23 -18.75 -0.51 -0.08
C VAL A 23 -18.31 0.95 0.11
N LEU A 24 -17.08 1.27 -0.27
CA LEU A 24 -16.51 2.62 -0.27
C LEU A 24 -16.15 3.07 -1.68
N SER A 25 -16.57 4.27 -2.05
CA SER A 25 -16.20 4.97 -3.29
C SER A 25 -15.38 6.23 -2.99
N CYS A 26 -14.74 6.79 -4.03
CA CYS A 26 -13.92 8.00 -3.93
C CYS A 26 -12.91 7.93 -2.77
N TRP A 27 -12.29 6.76 -2.61
CA TRP A 27 -11.53 6.42 -1.42
C TRP A 27 -10.10 6.95 -1.50
N CYS A 28 -9.50 7.27 -0.36
CA CYS A 28 -8.11 7.70 -0.24
C CYS A 28 -7.42 7.01 0.93
N LEU A 29 -6.09 6.96 0.89
CA LEU A 29 -5.27 6.30 1.91
C LEU A 29 -4.61 7.32 2.81
N ARG A 30 -4.59 7.03 4.11
CA ARG A 30 -3.82 7.83 5.05
C ARG A 30 -2.99 7.03 6.03
N TRP A 31 -1.82 7.56 6.34
CA TRP A 31 -1.00 7.08 7.45
C TRP A 31 -1.77 7.16 8.77
N ASN A 32 -1.64 6.12 9.58
CA ASN A 32 -2.13 6.15 10.94
C ASN A 32 -1.00 6.51 11.90
N HIS A 33 -0.91 7.79 12.26
CA HIS A 33 0.12 8.31 13.16
C HIS A 33 0.17 7.63 14.54
N LYS A 34 -0.89 6.91 14.94
CA LYS A 34 -0.92 6.17 16.21
C LYS A 34 -0.21 4.82 16.15
N LYS A 35 0.01 4.26 14.95
CA LYS A 35 0.58 2.91 14.77
C LYS A 35 1.45 2.88 13.51
N LYS A 36 2.77 2.79 13.70
CA LYS A 36 3.74 2.69 12.61
C LYS A 36 3.38 1.56 11.64
N GLY A 37 3.60 1.80 10.35
CA GLY A 37 3.32 0.82 9.29
C GLY A 37 1.84 0.45 9.11
N SER A 38 0.92 1.25 9.66
CA SER A 38 -0.52 1.03 9.49
C SER A 38 -1.18 2.17 8.73
N ILE A 39 -2.17 1.81 7.91
CA ILE A 39 -2.93 2.74 7.07
C ILE A 39 -4.41 2.64 7.36
N ILE A 40 -5.08 3.77 7.16
CA ILE A 40 -6.51 3.96 7.29
C ILE A 40 -7.06 4.36 5.92
N ILE A 41 -8.27 3.92 5.63
CA ILE A 41 -8.98 4.28 4.41
C ILE A 41 -10.03 5.33 4.77
N TYR A 42 -10.10 6.37 3.95
CA TYR A 42 -11.22 7.30 3.94
C TYR A 42 -11.99 7.11 2.65
N GLY A 43 -13.31 7.29 2.67
CA GLY A 43 -14.12 7.16 1.47
C GLY A 43 -15.58 7.45 1.74
N LYS A 44 -16.38 7.56 0.67
CA LYS A 44 -17.83 7.75 0.76
C LYS A 44 -18.50 6.37 0.71
N ARG A 45 -19.47 6.12 1.60
CA ARG A 45 -20.17 4.82 1.59
C ARG A 45 -21.16 4.78 0.45
N LEU A 46 -21.30 3.61 -0.17
CA LEU A 46 -22.39 3.33 -1.10
C LEU A 46 -23.47 2.55 -0.35
N VAL A 47 -24.64 3.16 -0.17
CA VAL A 47 -25.79 2.58 0.53
C VAL A 47 -26.99 2.59 -0.40
N ASN A 48 -27.59 1.43 -0.66
CA ASN A 48 -28.75 1.28 -1.56
C ASN A 48 -28.55 1.95 -2.93
N GLY A 49 -27.36 1.82 -3.51
CA GLY A 49 -26.99 2.41 -4.80
C GLY A 49 -26.73 3.92 -4.77
N ARG A 50 -26.79 4.57 -3.61
CA ARG A 50 -26.52 6.02 -3.46
C ARG A 50 -25.22 6.24 -2.70
N VAL A 51 -24.40 7.15 -3.21
CA VAL A 51 -23.15 7.55 -2.56
C VAL A 51 -23.46 8.58 -1.48
N GLU A 52 -23.08 8.30 -0.25
CA GLU A 52 -23.21 9.25 0.85
C GLU A 52 -22.31 10.47 0.63
N GLU A 53 -22.78 11.64 1.05
CA GLU A 53 -22.01 12.88 0.88
C GLU A 53 -20.80 12.95 1.83
N ARG A 54 -20.95 12.39 3.04
CA ARG A 54 -19.94 12.44 4.09
C ARG A 54 -18.83 11.41 3.84
N PHE A 55 -17.59 11.84 4.08
CA PHE A 55 -16.46 10.92 4.15
C PHE A 55 -16.48 10.14 5.46
N TRP A 56 -16.40 8.83 5.33
CA TRP A 56 -16.17 7.88 6.41
C TRP A 56 -14.69 7.61 6.58
N LYS A 57 -14.33 7.24 7.80
CA LYS A 57 -12.99 6.84 8.19
C LYS A 57 -13.06 5.40 8.68
N THR A 58 -12.24 4.52 8.11
CA THR A 58 -12.11 3.15 8.62
C THR A 58 -11.19 3.11 9.83
N SER A 59 -11.18 1.97 10.54
CA SER A 59 -10.03 1.65 11.39
C SER A 59 -8.86 1.11 10.56
N SER A 60 -7.73 0.85 11.20
CA SER A 60 -6.52 0.40 10.53
C SER A 60 -6.76 -0.89 9.75
N VAL A 61 -6.26 -0.93 8.51
CA VAL A 61 -6.31 -2.14 7.69
C VAL A 61 -5.38 -3.19 8.29
N VAL A 62 -5.88 -4.41 8.43
CA VAL A 62 -5.13 -5.56 8.99
C VAL A 62 -4.84 -6.59 7.93
N LYS A 63 -5.76 -6.81 6.98
CA LYS A 63 -5.60 -7.79 5.91
C LYS A 63 -6.26 -7.26 4.64
N ALA A 64 -5.67 -7.58 3.49
CA ALA A 64 -6.31 -7.43 2.19
C ALA A 64 -6.54 -8.84 1.64
N PHE A 65 -7.78 -9.16 1.28
CA PHE A 65 -8.13 -10.43 0.65
C PHE A 65 -7.94 -10.36 -0.86
N THR A 66 -8.30 -9.22 -1.44
CA THR A 66 -8.03 -8.84 -2.84
C THR A 66 -7.54 -7.38 -2.84
N PRO A 67 -7.06 -6.85 -3.97
CA PRO A 67 -6.64 -5.44 -4.03
C PRO A 67 -7.72 -4.46 -3.57
N VAL A 68 -9.00 -4.82 -3.75
CA VAL A 68 -10.14 -3.96 -3.42
C VAL A 68 -10.96 -4.46 -2.23
N LEU A 69 -10.60 -5.58 -1.59
CA LEU A 69 -11.35 -6.13 -0.46
C LEU A 69 -10.46 -6.23 0.77
N VAL A 70 -10.78 -5.44 1.79
CA VAL A 70 -9.93 -5.29 2.98
C VAL A 70 -10.69 -5.56 4.27
N LEU A 71 -9.94 -6.03 5.27
CA LEU A 71 -10.39 -6.27 6.63
C LEU A 71 -9.68 -5.30 7.56
N THR A 72 -10.45 -4.66 8.44
CA THR A 72 -9.91 -3.75 9.44
C THR A 72 -9.77 -4.41 10.81
N CYS A 73 -9.11 -3.73 11.75
CA CYS A 73 -8.87 -4.27 13.10
C CYS A 73 -10.14 -4.52 13.92
N HIS A 74 -11.27 -3.91 13.55
CA HIS A 74 -12.58 -4.16 14.18
C HIS A 74 -13.39 -5.24 13.45
N LYS A 75 -12.73 -6.04 12.60
CA LYS A 75 -13.34 -7.14 11.83
C LYS A 75 -14.41 -6.68 10.83
N SER A 76 -14.43 -5.40 10.48
CA SER A 76 -15.29 -4.87 9.40
C SER A 76 -14.62 -5.11 8.05
N ILE A 77 -15.41 -5.55 7.07
CA ILE A 77 -14.95 -5.80 5.70
C ILE A 77 -15.39 -4.63 4.81
N TYR A 78 -14.46 -4.12 4.02
CA TYR A 78 -14.71 -3.04 3.07
C TYR A 78 -14.34 -3.46 1.65
N SER A 79 -15.23 -3.18 0.71
CA SER A 79 -14.99 -3.26 -0.73
C SER A 79 -14.75 -1.86 -1.29
N LEU A 80 -13.65 -1.68 -2.00
CA LEU A 80 -13.20 -0.40 -2.56
C LEU A 80 -13.59 -0.35 -4.03
N ILE A 81 -14.38 0.64 -4.41
CA ILE A 81 -14.85 0.83 -5.79
C ILE A 81 -14.33 2.16 -6.34
N GLY A 82 -13.95 2.13 -7.61
CA GLY A 82 -13.37 3.27 -8.29
C GLY A 82 -11.90 3.47 -7.97
N GLU A 83 -11.35 4.56 -8.48
CA GLU A 83 -9.93 4.87 -8.38
C GLU A 83 -9.57 5.49 -7.02
N LEU A 84 -8.33 5.23 -6.61
CA LEU A 84 -7.72 5.88 -5.45
C LEU A 84 -7.63 7.40 -5.69
N ASN A 85 -8.23 8.17 -4.79
CA ASN A 85 -8.09 9.62 -4.76
C ASN A 85 -6.73 10.02 -4.16
N TRP A 86 -5.74 10.14 -5.03
CA TRP A 86 -4.38 10.52 -4.66
C TRP A 86 -4.27 11.93 -4.08
N ARG A 87 -5.10 12.87 -4.54
CA ARG A 87 -5.08 14.28 -4.07
C ARG A 87 -5.45 14.42 -2.60
N GLN A 88 -6.26 13.49 -2.08
CA GLN A 88 -6.72 13.50 -0.69
C GLN A 88 -5.94 12.53 0.21
N SER A 89 -5.05 11.73 -0.37
CA SER A 89 -4.17 10.82 0.34
C SER A 89 -3.01 11.60 0.96
N ASN A 90 -2.55 11.23 2.15
CA ASN A 90 -1.36 11.82 2.78
C ASN A 90 -0.13 10.89 2.68
N LEU A 91 -0.10 10.05 1.64
CA LEU A 91 1.03 9.18 1.32
C LEU A 91 1.92 9.88 0.28
N SER A 92 3.22 9.55 0.27
CA SER A 92 4.11 10.00 -0.79
C SER A 92 3.62 9.56 -2.18
N PRO A 93 3.85 10.35 -3.25
CA PRO A 93 3.37 10.02 -4.60
C PRO A 93 3.83 8.64 -5.10
N CYS A 94 5.04 8.22 -4.71
CA CYS A 94 5.57 6.89 -5.01
C CYS A 94 4.73 5.78 -4.37
N LEU A 95 4.33 5.94 -3.10
CA LEU A 95 3.43 4.99 -2.43
C LEU A 95 2.06 5.00 -3.08
N VAL A 96 1.47 6.17 -3.33
CA VAL A 96 0.15 6.26 -3.98
C VAL A 96 0.11 5.47 -5.29
N ARG A 97 1.15 5.56 -6.14
CA ARG A 97 1.22 4.80 -7.41
C ARG A 97 1.18 3.29 -7.19
N ILE A 98 1.85 2.79 -6.16
CA ILE A 98 1.83 1.36 -5.81
C ILE A 98 0.41 0.91 -5.43
N PHE A 99 -0.37 1.78 -4.78
CA PHE A 99 -1.73 1.50 -4.33
C PHE A 99 -2.82 1.93 -5.32
N GLN A 100 -2.47 2.38 -6.52
CA GLN A 100 -3.41 2.96 -7.49
C GLN A 100 -4.55 1.98 -7.85
N HIS A 101 -4.25 0.69 -7.91
CA HIS A 101 -5.20 -0.38 -8.22
C HIS A 101 -5.65 -1.17 -6.97
N GLY A 102 -5.46 -0.59 -5.78
CA GLY A 102 -5.77 -1.24 -4.51
C GLY A 102 -4.53 -1.75 -3.77
N PHE A 103 -4.73 -2.71 -2.87
CA PHE A 103 -3.70 -3.23 -1.97
C PHE A 103 -2.89 -4.36 -2.64
N PRO A 104 -1.59 -4.17 -2.94
CA PRO A 104 -0.76 -5.25 -3.43
C PRO A 104 -0.57 -6.34 -2.35
N PRO A 105 -0.26 -7.61 -2.72
CA PRO A 105 -0.11 -8.69 -1.74
C PRO A 105 0.91 -8.41 -0.62
N GLN A 106 1.97 -7.65 -0.92
CA GLN A 106 3.06 -7.31 0.00
C GLN A 106 2.94 -5.90 0.59
N TRP A 107 1.74 -5.31 0.59
CA TRP A 107 1.53 -3.92 1.00
C TRP A 107 2.10 -3.58 2.38
N LYS A 108 2.05 -4.50 3.36
CA LYS A 108 2.59 -4.25 4.70
C LYS A 108 4.10 -4.01 4.71
N SER A 109 4.85 -4.84 3.99
CA SER A 109 6.31 -4.69 3.88
C SER A 109 6.64 -3.36 3.21
N ILE A 110 5.94 -3.03 2.11
CA ILE A 110 6.11 -1.76 1.39
C ILE A 110 5.89 -0.56 2.33
N LEU A 111 4.87 -0.61 3.19
CA LEU A 111 4.63 0.47 4.15
C LEU A 111 5.70 0.55 5.24
N LEU A 112 6.20 -0.58 5.73
CA LEU A 112 7.25 -0.59 6.74
C LEU A 112 8.56 -0.04 6.17
N ASP A 113 8.97 -0.51 4.99
CA ASP A 113 10.21 -0.09 4.34
C ASP A 113 10.21 1.42 4.05
N LYS A 114 9.08 1.96 3.58
CA LYS A 114 8.97 3.39 3.24
C LYS A 114 8.81 4.30 4.46
N HIS A 115 8.19 3.82 5.54
CA HIS A 115 8.08 4.60 6.77
C HIS A 115 9.43 4.81 7.45
N VAL A 116 10.37 3.86 7.34
CA VAL A 116 11.73 4.03 7.85
C VAL A 116 12.47 5.12 7.08
N LEU A 117 12.36 5.11 5.74
CA LEU A 117 13.04 6.10 4.90
C LEU A 117 12.52 7.52 5.10
N GLU A 118 11.22 7.71 5.39
CA GLU A 118 10.67 9.05 5.68
C GLU A 118 11.14 9.58 7.06
N GLU A 119 11.38 8.71 8.06
CA GLU A 119 11.91 9.14 9.36
C GLU A 119 13.40 9.53 9.30
N GLU A 120 14.19 8.91 8.43
CA GLU A 120 15.61 9.23 8.26
C GLU A 120 15.82 10.60 7.58
N SER A 121 15.00 10.94 6.58
CA SER A 121 15.11 12.23 5.87
C SER A 121 14.77 13.44 6.74
N ASP A 122 13.85 13.28 7.71
CA ASP A 122 13.49 14.37 8.62
C ASP A 122 14.59 14.65 9.65
N MET A 123 15.51 13.69 9.87
CA MET A 123 16.61 13.82 10.84
C MET A 123 17.89 14.43 10.23
N GLU A 124 18.11 14.28 8.92
CA GLU A 124 19.27 14.87 8.22
C GLU A 124 19.11 16.38 7.94
N CYS A 125 17.88 16.92 7.96
CA CYS A 125 17.66 18.35 7.70
C CYS A 125 17.97 19.26 8.91
N SER A 126 18.23 18.70 10.09
CA SER A 126 18.49 19.47 11.32
C SER A 126 19.98 19.57 11.71
N GLN A 127 20.91 19.07 10.88
CA GLN A 127 22.34 19.09 11.20
C GLN A 127 23.18 20.02 10.31
N ASN A 128 22.57 20.73 9.36
CA ASN A 128 23.30 21.62 8.44
C ASN A 128 23.10 23.13 8.71
N ASP A 129 22.26 23.51 9.68
CA ASP A 129 22.02 24.93 9.98
C ASP A 129 23.09 25.56 10.89
N ASP A 130 24.01 24.77 11.47
CA ASP A 130 25.08 25.29 12.33
C ASP A 130 26.43 25.52 11.60
N ASN A 131 26.51 25.33 10.28
CA ASN A 131 27.76 25.53 9.51
C ASN A 131 27.73 26.64 8.43
N ILE A 132 26.67 27.46 8.36
CA ILE A 132 26.57 28.60 7.42
C ILE A 132 26.87 29.94 8.12
N PHE A 133 27.89 30.00 8.99
CA PHE A 133 28.31 31.28 9.58
C PHE A 133 29.81 31.47 9.81
N MET A 134 30.68 30.72 9.11
CA MET A 134 32.14 30.85 9.25
C MET A 134 32.94 30.61 7.95
N GLU A 135 32.46 31.05 6.76
CA GLU A 135 33.26 30.89 5.53
C GLU A 135 33.24 32.06 4.53
N GLU A 136 32.81 33.27 4.92
CA GLU A 136 32.89 34.45 4.04
C GLU A 136 34.31 35.05 3.91
N ASP A 137 35.29 34.64 4.72
CA ASP A 137 36.62 35.29 4.76
C ASP A 137 37.73 34.60 3.93
N ASN A 138 37.48 33.44 3.31
CA ASN A 138 38.54 32.68 2.63
C ASN A 138 38.48 32.68 1.09
N MET A 139 37.45 33.30 0.49
CA MET A 139 37.26 33.30 -0.96
C MET A 139 38.15 34.32 -1.71
N TYR A 140 38.76 35.29 -1.02
CA TYR A 140 39.61 36.31 -1.65
C TYR A 140 41.07 35.88 -1.89
N ARG A 141 41.47 34.65 -1.54
CA ARG A 141 42.88 34.20 -1.68
C ARG A 141 43.20 33.24 -2.84
N VAL A 142 42.21 32.74 -3.58
CA VAL A 142 42.44 31.75 -4.66
C VAL A 142 42.16 32.33 -6.07
N GLN A 143 42.28 33.65 -6.24
CA GLN A 143 42.01 34.32 -7.51
C GLN A 143 43.25 34.65 -8.35
N ARG A 144 44.41 33.97 -8.12
CA ARG A 144 45.67 34.32 -8.82
C ARG A 144 46.41 33.23 -9.62
N ASN A 145 46.06 31.95 -9.54
CA ASN A 145 46.88 30.89 -10.18
C ASN A 145 46.08 29.89 -11.04
N ALA A 146 45.22 30.34 -11.94
CA ALA A 146 44.62 29.45 -12.94
C ALA A 146 44.38 30.15 -14.28
N LEU A 147 45.45 30.70 -14.84
CA LEU A 147 45.56 31.00 -16.27
C LEU A 147 46.72 30.14 -16.78
N VAL A 148 46.56 29.48 -17.94
CA VAL A 148 47.37 28.35 -18.48
C VAL A 148 46.77 27.02 -17.99
N THR A 149 46.10 26.18 -18.78
CA THR A 149 46.38 25.78 -20.17
C THR A 149 45.09 25.30 -20.85
N ALA A 150 44.86 25.79 -22.06
CA ALA A 150 43.93 25.21 -23.02
C ALA A 150 44.52 23.93 -23.66
N ARG A 151 43.61 23.13 -24.24
CA ARG A 151 43.76 22.16 -25.35
C ARG A 151 43.86 20.68 -25.02
N GLY A 152 42.95 19.93 -25.66
CA GLY A 152 43.12 18.52 -26.06
C GLY A 152 41.86 17.70 -25.80
N ARG A 153 41.07 17.37 -26.84
CA ARG A 153 40.99 16.02 -27.49
C ARG A 153 40.24 14.99 -26.63
N ASN A 154 39.42 14.06 -27.10
CA ASN A 154 38.86 13.64 -28.39
C ASN A 154 37.73 12.64 -28.04
N ASP A 155 36.94 12.31 -29.07
CA ASP A 155 36.10 11.13 -29.26
C ASP A 155 36.43 9.86 -28.42
N ASP A 156 35.41 9.12 -27.97
CA ASP A 156 34.93 7.94 -28.69
C ASP A 156 33.87 7.16 -27.89
N GLY A 157 32.81 6.78 -28.61
CA GLY A 157 31.69 6.02 -28.09
C GLY A 157 32.03 4.61 -27.59
N ARG A 158 31.15 4.06 -26.77
CA ARG A 158 30.96 2.61 -26.73
C ARG A 158 29.55 2.19 -26.34
N ASN A 159 29.03 1.37 -27.23
CA ASN A 159 27.75 0.72 -27.33
C ASN A 159 27.82 -0.62 -26.58
N ILE A 160 26.92 -0.89 -25.63
CA ILE A 160 26.75 -2.21 -25.00
C ILE A 160 25.25 -2.44 -24.85
N ARG A 161 24.60 -3.02 -25.87
CA ARG A 161 24.24 -4.44 -26.02
C ARG A 161 23.32 -5.00 -24.93
N ASP A 162 22.09 -5.24 -25.38
CA ASP A 162 21.05 -6.10 -24.83
C ASP A 162 21.57 -7.45 -24.32
N LYS A 163 20.99 -7.88 -23.19
CA LYS A 163 20.85 -9.31 -22.87
C LYS A 163 19.42 -9.60 -22.45
N ASN A 164 18.76 -10.26 -23.38
CA ASN A 164 17.49 -10.95 -23.28
C ASN A 164 17.62 -12.23 -22.44
N CYS A 165 16.46 -12.82 -22.15
CA CYS A 165 16.13 -14.21 -21.81
C CYS A 165 16.27 -14.74 -20.35
N GLY A 166 15.14 -15.26 -19.86
CA GLY A 166 14.98 -15.98 -18.61
C GLY A 166 13.54 -16.45 -18.41
N SER A 167 13.15 -17.47 -19.17
CA SER A 167 11.82 -18.07 -19.24
C SER A 167 11.30 -18.61 -17.89
N ARG A 168 10.01 -18.40 -17.66
CA ARG A 168 9.24 -18.89 -16.50
C ARG A 168 9.00 -20.41 -16.58
N PRO A 169 9.13 -21.15 -15.47
CA PRO A 169 8.47 -22.43 -15.33
C PRO A 169 7.01 -22.25 -14.89
N SER A 170 6.11 -22.81 -15.71
CA SER A 170 4.70 -23.03 -15.42
C SER A 170 4.56 -24.18 -14.42
N ALA A 171 4.24 -23.87 -13.17
CA ALA A 171 3.81 -24.85 -12.18
C ALA A 171 2.29 -24.75 -12.01
N ARG A 172 1.60 -25.86 -12.30
CA ARG A 172 0.17 -26.07 -12.01
C ARG A 172 -0.07 -25.85 -10.51
N ARG A 173 -0.64 -24.69 -10.14
CA ARG A 173 -1.15 -24.44 -8.79
C ARG A 173 -2.57 -24.98 -8.69
N GLY A 174 -2.78 -25.87 -7.72
CA GLY A 174 -4.12 -26.19 -7.24
C GLY A 174 -4.79 -24.91 -6.72
N GLN A 175 -6.12 -24.85 -6.86
CA GLN A 175 -6.91 -23.69 -6.46
C GLN A 175 -6.65 -23.34 -5.00
N THR A 176 -6.17 -22.11 -4.79
CA THR A 176 -6.02 -21.53 -3.46
C THR A 176 -7.39 -21.22 -2.87
N GLU A 177 -7.53 -21.22 -1.55
CA GLU A 177 -8.80 -20.84 -0.90
C GLU A 177 -9.28 -19.43 -1.28
N ALA A 178 -8.35 -18.55 -1.67
CA ALA A 178 -8.67 -17.23 -2.23
C ALA A 178 -9.43 -17.32 -3.57
N GLU A 179 -9.06 -18.28 -4.44
CA GLU A 179 -9.78 -18.52 -5.71
C GLU A 179 -11.16 -19.12 -5.46
N LYS A 180 -11.34 -19.93 -4.40
CA LYS A 180 -12.66 -20.45 -3.99
C LYS A 180 -13.59 -19.32 -3.53
N LEU A 181 -13.08 -18.34 -2.78
CA LEU A 181 -13.85 -17.16 -2.35
C LEU A 181 -14.22 -16.25 -3.54
N CYS A 182 -13.32 -16.04 -4.49
CA CYS A 182 -13.61 -15.26 -5.70
C CYS A 182 -14.67 -15.92 -6.60
N HIS A 183 -14.76 -17.25 -6.62
CA HIS A 183 -15.80 -17.96 -7.38
C HIS A 183 -17.19 -17.85 -6.72
N SER A 184 -17.25 -17.82 -5.38
CA SER A 184 -18.50 -17.61 -4.63
C SER A 184 -19.12 -16.22 -4.92
N LEU A 185 -18.28 -15.19 -5.07
CA LEU A 185 -18.73 -13.82 -5.34
C LEU A 185 -19.18 -13.57 -6.79
N ARG A 186 -18.94 -14.49 -7.74
CA ARG A 186 -19.44 -14.36 -9.13
C ARG A 186 -20.91 -14.76 -9.29
N TYR A 187 -21.57 -15.25 -8.24
CA TYR A 187 -22.98 -15.66 -8.28
C TYR A 187 -23.97 -14.54 -7.91
N THR A 188 -23.50 -13.34 -7.55
CA THR A 188 -24.37 -12.16 -7.46
C THR A 188 -24.47 -11.50 -8.84
N GLY A 189 -25.28 -12.11 -9.70
CA GLY A 189 -25.51 -11.67 -11.06
C GLY A 189 -25.88 -10.18 -11.14
N TRP A 190 -24.95 -9.38 -11.65
CA TRP A 190 -25.26 -8.10 -12.27
C TRP A 190 -25.51 -8.40 -13.75
N ARG A 191 -26.79 -8.52 -14.12
CA ARG A 191 -27.22 -8.31 -15.50
C ARG A 191 -27.41 -6.81 -15.68
N GLU A 192 -26.85 -6.30 -16.78
CA GLU A 192 -27.06 -4.94 -17.30
C GLU A 192 -28.55 -4.67 -17.56
#